data_AF-A0A967D7J2-F1
#
_entry.id   AF-A0A967D7J2-F1
#
_cell.length_a   1.000
_cell.length_b   1.000
_cell.length_c   1.000
_cell.angle_alpha   90.00
_cell.angle_beta   90.00
_cell.angle_gamma   90.00
#
_symmetry.space_group_name_H-M   'P 1'
#
loop_
_entity.id
_entity.type
_entity.pdbx_description
1 polymer ?
#
loop_
_entity_poly.entity_id
_entity_poly.type
_entity_poly.pdbx_seq_one_letter_code
_entity_poly.pdbx_strand_id
1 'polypeptide(L)' 'MSEIRKAFSAAVTERILVIDGAMGTEIQSRNLSPDDFRGDRFTQHPIDLTGNNDILALTRP' A
#
# COMPACT_ATOMS: atom_id res chain seq x y z
N MET A 1 13.15 21.58 -14.15
CA MET A 1 13.29 20.26 -13.48
C MET A 1 12.74 20.40 -12.06
N SER A 2 11.80 19.57 -11.61
CA SER A 2 11.23 19.70 -10.26
C SER A 2 12.30 19.47 -9.18
N GLU A 3 12.14 20.08 -8.00
CA GLU A 3 13.06 19.89 -6.86
C GLU A 3 13.18 18.42 -6.44
N ILE A 4 12.06 17.69 -6.44
CA ILE A 4 12.02 16.25 -6.11
C ILE A 4 12.97 15.46 -6.99
N ARG A 5 12.98 15.73 -8.30
CA ARG A 5 13.86 15.02 -9.24
C ARG A 5 15.34 15.33 -8.99
N LYS A 6 15.67 16.58 -8.63
CA LYS A 6 17.05 16.96 -8.28
C LYS A 6 17.52 16.21 -7.02
N ALA A 7 16.68 16.18 -5.98
CA ALA A 7 16.99 15.49 -4.73
C ALA A 7 17.17 13.97 -4.95
N PHE A 8 16.29 13.35 -5.74
CA PHE A 8 16.41 11.94 -6.10
C PHE A 8 17.71 11.65 -6.86
N SER A 9 18.05 12.44 -7.88
CA SER A 9 19.28 12.24 -8.66
C SER A 9 20.55 12.44 -7.82
N ALA A 10 20.56 13.39 -6.89
CA ALA A 10 21.67 13.56 -5.96
C ALA A 10 21.82 12.32 -5.06
N ALA A 11 20.72 11.85 -4.46
CA ALA A 11 20.74 10.69 -3.57
C ALA A 11 21.21 9.39 -4.24
N VAL A 12 20.78 9.13 -5.50
CA VAL A 12 21.22 7.96 -6.28
C VAL A 12 22.73 7.98 -6.57
N THR A 13 23.34 9.16 -6.66
CA THR A 13 24.78 9.30 -6.94
C THR A 13 25.64 9.11 -5.67
N GLU A 14 25.12 9.53 -4.52
CA GLU A 14 25.87 9.50 -3.25
C GLU A 14 25.84 8.13 -2.56
N ARG A 15 24.78 7.33 -2.79
CA ARG A 15 24.58 6.06 -2.08
C ARG A 15 23.64 5.13 -2.84
N ILE A 16 23.71 3.85 -2.48
CA ILE A 16 22.72 2.86 -2.90
C ILE A 16 21.39 3.18 -2.22
N LEU A 17 20.33 3.28 -3.01
CA LEU A 17 18.96 3.41 -2.52
C LEU A 17 18.29 2.03 -2.51
N VAL A 18 17.51 1.77 -1.47
CA VAL A 18 16.71 0.55 -1.32
C VAL A 18 15.25 0.95 -1.31
N ILE A 19 14.44 0.21 -2.06
CA ILE A 19 12.99 0.33 -2.09
C ILE A 19 12.43 -0.77 -1.17
N ASP A 20 11.23 -0.55 -0.64
CA ASP A 20 10.53 -1.55 0.14
C ASP A 20 10.25 -2.85 -0.63
N GLY A 21 9.93 -3.88 0.12
CA GLY A 21 9.72 -5.23 -0.40
C GLY A 21 8.34 -5.46 -1.00
N ALA A 22 7.99 -6.73 -1.21
CA ALA A 22 6.72 -7.12 -1.77
C ALA A 22 5.54 -6.87 -0.81
N MET A 23 4.88 -5.71 -0.97
CA MET A 23 3.70 -5.34 -0.18
C MET A 23 2.59 -6.40 -0.21
N GLY A 24 2.28 -6.96 -1.38
CA GLY A 24 1.20 -7.94 -1.52
C GLY A 24 1.46 -9.25 -0.77
N THR A 25 2.72 -9.70 -0.69
CA THR A 25 3.11 -10.88 0.08
C THR A 25 2.96 -10.63 1.57
N GLU A 26 3.36 -9.45 2.02
CA GLU A 26 3.21 -9.02 3.42
C GLU A 26 1.75 -8.82 3.82
N ILE A 27 0.87 -8.41 2.92
CA ILE A 27 -0.57 -8.35 3.21
C ILE A 27 -1.18 -9.76 3.30
N GLN A 28 -0.77 -10.68 2.42
CA GLN A 28 -1.26 -12.07 2.48
C GLN A 28 -0.83 -12.78 3.77
N SER A 29 0.37 -12.50 4.30
CA SER A 29 0.85 -13.11 5.56
C SER A 29 0.00 -12.74 6.78
N ARG A 30 -0.75 -11.63 6.70
CA ARG A 30 -1.62 -11.13 7.78
C ARG A 30 -2.94 -11.88 7.91
N ASN A 31 -3.25 -12.80 6.97
CA ASN A 31 -4.48 -13.60 6.98
C ASN A 31 -5.75 -12.75 7.17
N LEU A 32 -5.83 -11.63 6.43
CA LEU A 32 -6.95 -10.70 6.52
C LEU A 32 -8.26 -11.36 6.10
N SER A 33 -9.30 -11.08 6.88
CA SER A 33 -10.66 -11.54 6.63
C SER A 33 -11.40 -10.56 5.69
N PRO A 34 -12.50 -10.99 5.05
CA PRO A 34 -13.33 -10.08 4.24
C PRO A 34 -13.79 -8.82 4.99
N ASP A 35 -14.00 -8.92 6.30
CA ASP A 35 -14.43 -7.78 7.14
C ASP A 35 -13.33 -6.72 7.28
N ASP A 36 -12.05 -7.13 7.22
CA ASP A 36 -10.91 -6.20 7.24
C ASP A 36 -10.86 -5.31 6.00
N PHE A 37 -11.26 -5.87 4.84
CA PHE A 37 -11.36 -5.13 3.58
C PHE A 37 -12.59 -4.21 3.56
N ARG A 38 -13.69 -4.59 4.21
CA ARG A 38 -14.87 -3.72 4.26
C ARG A 38 -14.70 -2.58 5.27
N GLY A 39 -14.16 -2.90 6.44
CA GLY A 39 -14.18 -2.01 7.60
C GLY A 39 -15.58 -1.44 7.86
N ASP A 40 -15.65 -0.32 8.58
CA ASP A 40 -16.93 0.37 8.82
C ASP A 40 -17.42 1.12 7.56
N ARG A 41 -16.48 1.53 6.69
CA ARG A 41 -16.75 2.42 5.55
C ARG A 41 -17.44 1.73 4.38
N PHE A 42 -17.24 0.42 4.19
CA PHE A 42 -17.75 -0.33 3.03
C PHE A 42 -18.62 -1.53 3.43
N THR A 43 -19.22 -1.49 4.61
CA THR A 43 -20.15 -2.53 5.12
C THR A 43 -21.27 -2.84 4.12
N GLN A 44 -21.85 -1.83 3.47
CA GLN A 44 -22.94 -1.97 2.50
C GLN A 44 -22.49 -2.03 1.03
N HIS A 45 -21.17 -2.17 0.77
CA HIS A 45 -20.69 -2.18 -0.61
C HIS A 45 -21.20 -3.45 -1.34
N PRO A 46 -21.84 -3.30 -2.52
CA PRO A 46 -22.57 -4.40 -3.16
C PRO A 46 -21.67 -5.50 -3.76
N ILE A 47 -20.38 -5.22 -3.91
CA ILE A 47 -19.38 -6.13 -4.46
C ILE A 47 -18.43 -6.56 -3.34
N ASP A 48 -17.92 -7.80 -3.44
CA ASP A 48 -16.84 -8.28 -2.58
C ASP A 48 -15.56 -7.47 -2.81
N LEU A 49 -14.99 -6.98 -1.71
CA LEU A 49 -13.78 -6.15 -1.71
C LEU A 49 -12.53 -6.95 -1.29
N THR A 50 -12.70 -8.21 -0.94
CA THR A 50 -11.59 -9.08 -0.49
C THR A 50 -10.48 -9.13 -1.54
N GLY A 51 -9.24 -8.88 -1.09
CA GLY A 51 -8.06 -8.88 -1.95
C GLY A 51 -7.76 -7.56 -2.67
N ASN A 52 -8.63 -6.55 -2.55
CA ASN A 52 -8.28 -5.19 -2.96
C ASN A 52 -7.39 -4.57 -1.87
N ASN A 53 -6.09 -4.46 -2.11
CA ASN A 53 -5.16 -3.96 -1.09
C ASN A 53 -5.21 -2.44 -0.94
N ASP A 54 -5.63 -1.70 -1.96
CA ASP A 54 -5.64 -0.23 -1.94
C ASP A 54 -6.66 0.31 -0.91
N ILE A 55 -7.79 -0.38 -0.76
CA ILE A 55 -8.82 0.00 0.23
C ILE A 55 -8.36 -0.20 1.67
N LEU A 56 -7.34 -1.04 1.92
CA LEU A 56 -6.80 -1.24 3.27
C LEU A 56 -6.19 0.05 3.82
N ALA A 57 -5.71 0.96 2.97
CA ALA A 57 -5.29 2.30 3.39
C ALA A 57 -6.44 3.13 4.00
N LEU A 58 -7.70 2.78 3.73
CA LEU A 58 -8.88 3.45 4.24
C LEU A 58 -9.55 2.69 5.39
N THR A 59 -9.52 1.35 5.34
CA THR A 59 -10.21 0.51 6.33
C THR A 59 -9.29 0.07 7.46
N ARG A 60 -7.98 -0.03 7.22
CA ARG A 60 -6.94 -0.43 8.19
C ARG A 60 -5.63 0.34 7.93
N PRO A 61 -5.61 1.67 8.14
CA PRO A 61 -4.43 2.50 7.92
C PRO A 61 -3.25 2.16 8.83
#